data_AF-A0A0F8VY61-F1
#
_entry.id   AF-A0A0F8VY61-F1
#
_cell.length_a   1.000
_cell.length_b   1.000
_cell.length_c   1.000
_cell.angle_alpha   90.00
_cell.angle_beta   90.00
_cell.angle_gamma   90.00
#
_symmetry.space_group_name_H-M   'P 1'
#
loop_
_entity.id
_entity.type
_entity.pdbx_description
1 polymer ?
#
loop_
_entity_poly.entity_id
_entity_poly.type
_entity_poly.pdbx_seq_one_letter_code
_entity_poly.pdbx_strand_id
1 'polypeptide(L)'
;IIPPPATIIAGTNRVDITGSVYDSDTDSADEVMKHYTDTHLINPADAARTVPSFVNQGAIPALTSLAYQGRFGSVLEALQEIGQLANAGFEVVLNAAGEFEFQVLPQVDHTIDSSQPVVFRSTDVLLDVDGRAYRTNWDIGDLVTLEISSLDLQLDVTIMQVRRVLVPGKPEQVTVSLDTPTADDLERFRDAIVERGKANTLAARA
;
A
#
# COMPACT_ATOMS: atom_id res chain seq x y z
N ILE A 1 -43.65 17.29 -14.59
CA ILE A 1 -43.91 16.26 -13.56
C ILE A 1 -42.99 16.60 -12.40
N ILE A 2 -43.58 16.97 -11.27
CA ILE A 2 -42.94 17.63 -10.12
C ILE A 2 -42.39 16.53 -9.18
N PRO A 3 -41.17 16.64 -8.63
CA PRO A 3 -40.68 15.68 -7.62
C PRO A 3 -41.50 15.77 -6.32
N PRO A 4 -41.54 14.68 -5.52
CA PRO A 4 -42.37 14.63 -4.31
C PRO A 4 -41.91 15.67 -3.26
N PRO A 5 -42.83 16.13 -2.38
CA PRO A 5 -42.57 17.20 -1.44
C PRO A 5 -41.60 16.76 -0.34
N ALA A 6 -40.50 17.49 -0.19
CA ALA A 6 -39.63 17.40 0.99
C ALA A 6 -40.40 17.87 2.23
N THR A 7 -40.60 16.99 3.20
CA THR A 7 -41.14 17.37 4.50
C THR A 7 -40.00 17.93 5.35
N ILE A 8 -40.04 19.24 5.60
CA ILE A 8 -39.12 19.92 6.52
C ILE A 8 -39.66 19.72 7.94
N ILE A 9 -38.95 18.97 8.78
CA ILE A 9 -39.19 18.99 10.23
C ILE A 9 -38.47 20.22 10.80
N ALA A 10 -39.24 21.19 11.28
CA ALA A 10 -38.72 22.43 11.85
C ALA A 10 -37.90 22.13 13.13
N GLY A 11 -36.63 22.57 13.16
CA GLY A 11 -35.87 22.67 14.42
C GLY A 11 -34.42 22.20 14.39
N THR A 12 -33.91 21.61 13.31
CA THR A 12 -32.46 21.35 13.16
C THR A 12 -31.98 21.75 11.78
N ASN A 13 -30.82 22.41 11.71
CA ASN A 13 -30.13 22.76 10.47
C ASN A 13 -29.45 21.51 9.86
N ARG A 14 -30.12 20.36 9.88
CA ARG A 14 -29.60 19.08 9.40
C ARG A 14 -30.49 18.64 8.25
N VAL A 15 -29.96 18.77 7.04
CA VAL A 15 -30.50 18.07 5.88
C VAL A 15 -30.20 16.60 6.12
N ASP A 16 -31.22 15.81 6.45
CA ASP A 16 -31.12 14.37 6.46
C ASP A 16 -31.19 13.92 5.00
N ILE A 17 -30.03 13.82 4.37
CA ILE A 17 -29.90 13.24 3.02
C ILE A 17 -30.00 11.73 3.22
N THR A 18 -31.18 11.18 2.99
CA THR A 18 -31.35 9.73 2.83
C THR A 18 -30.66 9.29 1.54
N GLY A 19 -29.36 9.01 1.68
CA GLY A 19 -28.45 8.61 0.62
C GLY A 19 -27.07 9.17 0.92
N SER A 20 -26.17 8.35 1.45
CA SER A 20 -24.79 8.76 1.63
C SER A 20 -24.22 9.14 0.26
N VAL A 21 -23.82 10.41 0.10
CA VAL A 21 -23.03 10.89 -1.05
C VAL A 21 -21.61 10.28 -1.04
N TYR A 22 -21.30 9.54 0.01
CA TYR A 22 -20.04 8.88 0.29
C TYR A 22 -20.22 7.39 0.16
N ASP A 23 -19.17 6.72 -0.30
CA ASP A 23 -18.99 5.30 -0.03
C ASP A 23 -18.23 5.18 1.30
N SER A 24 -18.71 4.34 2.19
CA SER A 24 -18.17 4.19 3.53
C SER A 24 -18.39 2.78 4.05
N ASP A 25 -17.38 2.24 4.72
CA ASP A 25 -17.45 0.95 5.36
C ASP A 25 -16.65 0.92 6.67
N THR A 26 -16.99 0.00 7.56
CA THR A 26 -16.30 -0.19 8.85
C THR A 26 -16.23 -1.67 9.17
N ASP A 27 -15.08 -2.26 8.86
CA ASP A 27 -14.77 -3.67 9.10
C ASP A 27 -13.23 -3.83 9.20
N SER A 28 -12.75 -5.08 9.25
CA SER A 28 -11.38 -5.47 8.95
C SER A 28 -10.92 -4.90 7.61
N ALA A 29 -9.67 -4.45 7.54
CA ALA A 29 -9.16 -3.74 6.36
C ALA A 29 -9.31 -4.54 5.05
N ASP A 30 -9.20 -5.87 5.11
CA ASP A 30 -9.39 -6.71 3.93
C ASP A 30 -10.84 -6.71 3.44
N GLU A 31 -11.82 -6.75 4.34
CA GLU A 31 -13.23 -6.64 3.99
C GLU A 31 -13.58 -5.23 3.48
N VAL A 32 -13.01 -4.17 4.07
CA VAL A 32 -13.18 -2.80 3.58
C VAL A 32 -12.60 -2.66 2.17
N MET A 33 -11.42 -3.20 1.87
CA MET A 33 -10.87 -3.21 0.50
C MET A 33 -11.75 -4.01 -0.48
N LYS A 34 -12.25 -5.17 -0.05
CA LYS A 34 -13.17 -6.01 -0.85
C LYS A 34 -14.50 -5.31 -1.11
N HIS A 35 -15.00 -4.50 -0.17
CA HIS A 35 -16.20 -3.68 -0.36
C HIS A 35 -16.02 -2.67 -1.49
N TYR A 36 -14.89 -1.95 -1.54
CA TYR A 36 -14.63 -0.97 -2.61
C TYR A 36 -14.45 -1.63 -3.98
N THR A 37 -13.79 -2.78 -4.04
CA THR A 37 -13.63 -3.54 -5.29
C THR A 37 -14.94 -4.15 -5.75
N ASP A 38 -15.77 -4.68 -4.84
CA ASP A 38 -17.08 -5.21 -5.18
C ASP A 38 -18.01 -4.10 -5.69
N THR A 39 -18.12 -3.00 -4.94
CA THR A 39 -19.02 -1.88 -5.24
C THR A 39 -18.63 -1.10 -6.51
N HIS A 40 -17.38 -1.17 -6.95
CA HIS A 40 -16.89 -0.34 -8.07
C HIS A 40 -16.30 -1.10 -9.27
N LEU A 41 -15.87 -2.35 -9.11
CA LEU A 41 -15.27 -3.15 -10.18
C LEU A 41 -16.11 -4.39 -10.54
N ILE A 42 -16.70 -5.08 -9.55
CA ILE A 42 -17.43 -6.34 -9.76
C ILE A 42 -18.93 -6.11 -9.97
N ASN A 43 -19.56 -5.41 -9.03
CA ASN A 43 -20.99 -5.13 -8.97
C ASN A 43 -21.29 -3.62 -8.93
N PRO A 44 -20.75 -2.80 -9.86
CA PRO A 44 -21.01 -1.37 -9.85
C PRO A 44 -22.47 -1.05 -10.17
N ALA A 45 -22.98 0.04 -9.57
CA ALA A 45 -24.32 0.55 -9.85
C ALA A 45 -24.55 0.87 -11.35
N ASP A 46 -23.49 1.24 -12.08
CA ASP A 46 -23.47 1.32 -13.54
C ASP A 46 -22.76 0.10 -14.10
N ALA A 47 -23.54 -0.85 -14.65
CA ALA A 47 -23.03 -2.11 -15.19
C ALA A 47 -22.02 -1.92 -16.34
N ALA A 48 -22.01 -0.76 -17.02
CA ALA A 48 -21.01 -0.46 -18.05
C ALA A 48 -19.59 -0.27 -17.49
N ARG A 49 -19.46 -0.09 -16.16
CA ARG A 49 -18.17 0.07 -15.46
C ARG A 49 -17.61 -1.25 -14.91
N THR A 50 -18.35 -2.34 -15.09
CA THR A 50 -17.93 -3.67 -14.62
C THR A 50 -16.64 -4.09 -15.31
N VAL A 51 -15.67 -4.54 -14.52
CA VAL A 51 -14.44 -5.15 -15.03
C VAL A 51 -14.72 -6.64 -15.25
N PRO A 52 -14.68 -7.14 -16.50
CA PRO A 52 -14.98 -8.54 -16.78
C PRO A 52 -14.01 -9.48 -16.06
N SER A 53 -14.54 -10.58 -15.53
CA SER A 53 -13.77 -11.64 -14.87
C SER A 53 -12.97 -11.15 -13.66
N PHE A 54 -13.35 -10.04 -13.03
CA PHE A 54 -12.76 -9.59 -11.77
C PHE A 54 -13.47 -10.24 -10.57
N VAL A 55 -12.70 -10.76 -9.62
CA VAL A 55 -13.21 -11.43 -8.43
C VAL A 55 -12.39 -11.03 -7.21
N ASN A 56 -13.00 -11.11 -6.02
CA ASN A 56 -12.27 -10.92 -4.76
C ASN A 56 -11.73 -12.25 -4.25
N GLN A 57 -10.55 -12.21 -3.63
CA GLN A 57 -9.97 -13.33 -2.91
C GLN A 57 -10.95 -13.86 -1.85
N GLY A 58 -10.86 -15.16 -1.57
CA GLY A 58 -11.55 -15.79 -0.46
C GLY A 58 -11.20 -15.19 0.91
N ALA A 59 -11.82 -15.72 1.96
CA ALA A 59 -11.57 -15.27 3.32
C ALA A 59 -10.09 -15.45 3.72
N ILE A 60 -9.52 -14.40 4.33
CA ILE A 60 -8.19 -14.41 4.93
C ILE A 60 -8.32 -14.13 6.44
N PRO A 61 -7.28 -14.34 7.25
CA PRO A 61 -7.29 -13.87 8.64
C PRO A 61 -7.58 -12.37 8.68
N ALA A 62 -8.62 -11.98 9.43
CA ALA A 62 -9.07 -10.61 9.51
C ALA A 62 -7.92 -9.67 9.92
N LEU A 63 -7.76 -8.60 9.14
CA LEU A 63 -6.79 -7.55 9.43
C LEU A 63 -7.31 -6.57 10.48
N THR A 64 -6.50 -5.58 10.81
CA THR A 64 -6.87 -4.47 11.69
C THR A 64 -8.17 -3.83 11.22
N SER A 65 -9.14 -3.67 12.11
CA SER A 65 -10.40 -2.99 11.80
C SER A 65 -10.20 -1.49 11.66
N LEU A 66 -10.82 -0.91 10.65
CA LEU A 66 -10.80 0.53 10.40
C LEU A 66 -12.15 1.01 9.85
N ALA A 67 -12.40 2.30 10.01
CA ALA A 67 -13.51 2.99 9.35
C ALA A 67 -12.93 3.84 8.22
N TYR A 68 -13.36 3.58 6.99
CA TYR A 68 -12.94 4.35 5.82
C TYR A 68 -14.14 4.98 5.12
N GLN A 69 -13.94 6.20 4.65
CA GLN A 69 -14.97 6.96 3.92
C GLN A 69 -14.29 7.73 2.79
N GLY A 70 -14.60 7.33 1.56
CA GLY A 70 -14.08 7.92 0.34
C GLY A 70 -15.12 8.77 -0.40
N ARG A 71 -14.65 9.79 -1.14
CA ARG A 71 -15.48 10.55 -2.09
C ARG A 71 -14.66 11.05 -3.27
N PHE A 72 -15.20 10.89 -4.48
CA PHE A 72 -14.65 11.45 -5.73
C PHE A 72 -13.18 11.09 -6.05
N GLY A 73 -12.69 9.94 -5.57
CA GLY A 73 -11.38 9.39 -5.93
C GLY A 73 -11.47 8.21 -6.91
N SER A 74 -10.32 7.76 -7.39
CA SER A 74 -10.19 6.47 -8.04
C SER A 74 -10.22 5.33 -7.01
N VAL A 75 -10.66 4.15 -7.44
CA VAL A 75 -10.63 2.94 -6.58
C VAL A 75 -9.20 2.65 -6.13
N LEU A 76 -8.21 2.90 -6.99
CA LEU A 76 -6.80 2.71 -6.67
C LEU A 76 -6.36 3.58 -5.49
N GLU A 77 -6.71 4.87 -5.48
CA GLU A 77 -6.36 5.78 -4.39
C GLU A 77 -7.01 5.34 -3.08
N ALA A 78 -8.28 4.95 -3.11
CA ALA A 78 -8.98 4.45 -1.92
C ALA A 78 -8.30 3.20 -1.36
N LEU A 79 -7.96 2.23 -2.22
CA LEU A 79 -7.26 1.00 -1.81
C LEU A 79 -5.86 1.31 -1.26
N GLN A 80 -5.13 2.25 -1.86
CA GLN A 80 -3.81 2.67 -1.37
C GLN A 80 -3.90 3.34 0.01
N GLU A 81 -4.89 4.19 0.24
CA GLU A 81 -5.12 4.82 1.54
C GLU A 81 -5.51 3.79 2.61
N ILE A 82 -6.43 2.88 2.31
CA ILE A 82 -6.84 1.80 3.22
C ILE A 82 -5.62 0.92 3.56
N GLY A 83 -4.80 0.59 2.55
CA GLY A 83 -3.60 -0.22 2.73
C GLY A 83 -2.57 0.44 3.64
N GLN A 84 -2.35 1.76 3.47
CA GLN A 84 -1.48 2.54 4.36
C GLN A 84 -2.02 2.59 5.80
N LEU A 85 -3.33 2.76 5.98
CA LEU A 85 -3.94 2.79 7.32
C LEU A 85 -3.87 1.44 8.03
N ALA A 86 -3.91 0.35 7.27
CA ALA A 86 -3.98 -1.01 7.79
C ALA A 86 -2.63 -1.74 7.86
N ASN A 87 -1.56 -1.14 7.33
CA ASN A 87 -0.32 -1.84 7.00
C ASN A 87 -0.60 -3.11 6.17
N ALA A 88 -1.24 -2.92 5.02
CA ALA A 88 -1.56 -3.98 4.10
C ALA A 88 -1.32 -3.55 2.65
N GLY A 89 -0.84 -4.47 1.83
CA GLY A 89 -0.77 -4.33 0.38
C GLY A 89 -1.99 -4.96 -0.30
N PHE A 90 -2.04 -4.80 -1.60
CA PHE A 90 -2.95 -5.58 -2.44
C PHE A 90 -2.33 -5.82 -3.81
N GLU A 91 -2.76 -6.89 -4.45
CA GLU A 91 -2.40 -7.17 -5.83
C GLU A 91 -3.58 -7.74 -6.62
N VAL A 92 -3.48 -7.72 -7.94
CA VAL A 92 -4.42 -8.37 -8.84
C VAL A 92 -3.67 -9.43 -9.62
N VAL A 93 -4.07 -10.69 -9.45
CA VAL A 93 -3.44 -11.84 -10.11
C VAL A 93 -4.43 -12.58 -10.99
N LEU A 94 -3.93 -13.19 -12.07
CA LEU A 94 -4.73 -14.10 -12.87
C LEU A 94 -4.77 -15.47 -12.18
N ASN A 95 -5.94 -15.86 -11.68
CA ASN A 95 -6.12 -17.14 -11.00
C ASN A 95 -6.18 -18.32 -12.00
N ALA A 96 -6.16 -19.55 -11.49
CA ALA A 96 -6.22 -20.76 -12.32
C ALA A 96 -7.56 -20.93 -13.09
N ALA A 97 -8.61 -20.21 -12.68
CA ALA A 97 -9.89 -20.17 -13.38
C ALA A 97 -9.92 -19.14 -14.53
N GLY A 98 -8.86 -18.34 -14.70
CA GLY A 98 -8.78 -17.30 -15.71
C GLY A 98 -9.45 -15.98 -15.30
N GLU A 99 -9.62 -15.75 -14.00
CA GLU A 99 -10.21 -14.54 -13.43
C GLU A 99 -9.12 -13.65 -12.82
N PHE A 100 -9.33 -12.33 -12.85
CA PHE A 100 -8.52 -11.34 -12.17
C PHE A 100 -8.92 -11.30 -10.69
N GLU A 101 -8.19 -12.02 -9.86
CA GLU A 101 -8.42 -12.10 -8.41
C GLU A 101 -7.69 -10.95 -7.70
N PHE A 102 -8.47 -10.11 -7.01
CA PHE A 102 -7.96 -9.12 -6.08
C PHE A 102 -7.58 -9.79 -4.76
N GLN A 103 -6.29 -9.75 -4.43
CA GLN A 103 -5.74 -10.32 -3.21
C GLN A 103 -5.27 -9.22 -2.27
N VAL A 104 -5.62 -9.36 -0.99
CA VAL A 104 -5.13 -8.47 0.07
C VAL A 104 -3.94 -9.14 0.74
N LEU A 105 -2.84 -8.40 0.85
CA LEU A 105 -1.58 -8.90 1.38
C LEU A 105 -1.33 -8.26 2.76
N PRO A 106 -1.39 -9.03 3.87
CA PRO A 106 -0.99 -8.50 5.16
C PRO A 106 0.50 -8.14 5.14
N GLN A 107 0.88 -7.05 5.78
CA GLN A 107 2.30 -6.75 5.99
C GLN A 107 2.98 -7.87 6.78
N VAL A 108 4.09 -8.37 6.25
CA VAL A 108 5.00 -9.25 6.99
C VAL A 108 6.22 -8.44 7.43
N ASP A 109 6.65 -8.66 8.67
CA ASP A 109 7.85 -8.03 9.22
C ASP A 109 9.11 -8.79 8.77
N HIS A 110 9.88 -8.13 7.92
CA HIS A 110 11.17 -8.55 7.40
C HIS A 110 12.29 -7.57 7.81
N THR A 111 12.11 -6.80 8.87
CA THR A 111 13.16 -5.92 9.41
C THR A 111 14.40 -6.71 9.87
N ILE A 112 15.52 -6.03 10.08
CA ILE A 112 16.79 -6.67 10.43
C ILE A 112 16.73 -7.53 11.70
N ASP A 113 15.83 -7.21 12.63
CA ASP A 113 15.62 -7.92 13.89
C ASP A 113 14.60 -9.07 13.77
N SER A 114 13.97 -9.24 12.60
CA SER A 114 12.99 -10.29 12.33
C SER A 114 13.65 -11.67 12.14
N SER A 115 12.82 -12.72 12.12
CA SER A 115 13.28 -14.10 11.88
C SER A 115 13.70 -14.38 10.43
N GLN A 116 13.31 -13.51 9.49
CA GLN A 116 13.59 -13.64 8.06
C GLN A 116 13.94 -12.26 7.48
N PRO A 117 15.10 -11.67 7.83
CA PRO A 117 15.39 -10.28 7.53
C PRO A 117 15.64 -10.05 6.04
N VAL A 118 15.11 -8.94 5.52
CA VAL A 118 15.31 -8.44 4.16
C VAL A 118 15.85 -7.02 4.27
N VAL A 119 17.12 -6.86 3.90
CA VAL A 119 17.83 -5.57 3.95
C VAL A 119 18.15 -5.13 2.54
N PHE A 120 17.61 -3.98 2.14
CA PHE A 120 17.96 -3.31 0.89
C PHE A 120 19.01 -2.25 1.16
N ARG A 121 20.10 -2.24 0.40
CA ARG A 121 21.09 -1.15 0.49
C ARG A 121 20.81 -0.10 -0.56
N SER A 122 21.10 1.16 -0.25
CA SER A 122 20.99 2.26 -1.22
C SER A 122 21.87 2.10 -2.46
N THR A 123 22.82 1.16 -2.44
CA THR A 123 23.72 0.82 -3.55
C THR A 123 23.31 -0.46 -4.28
N ASP A 124 22.29 -1.17 -3.80
CA ASP A 124 21.88 -2.44 -4.39
C ASP A 124 21.19 -2.22 -5.75
N VAL A 125 21.51 -3.10 -6.70
CA VAL A 125 20.65 -3.37 -7.86
C VAL A 125 19.82 -4.60 -7.49
N LEU A 126 18.51 -4.40 -7.33
CA LEU A 126 17.60 -5.48 -6.96
C LEU A 126 17.38 -6.39 -8.17
N LEU A 127 17.87 -7.62 -8.05
CA LEU A 127 17.69 -8.68 -9.02
C LEU A 127 16.80 -9.75 -8.41
N ASP A 128 15.89 -10.30 -9.20
CA ASP A 128 15.06 -11.45 -8.80
C ASP A 128 15.91 -12.72 -8.89
N VAL A 129 16.59 -13.09 -7.80
CA VAL A 129 17.53 -14.22 -7.71
C VAL A 129 17.37 -14.98 -6.40
N ASP A 130 17.78 -16.26 -6.39
CA ASP A 130 17.67 -17.14 -5.22
C ASP A 130 18.21 -16.48 -3.93
N GLY A 131 17.38 -16.51 -2.88
CA GLY A 131 17.68 -15.95 -1.56
C GLY A 131 17.25 -14.49 -1.37
N ARG A 132 16.88 -13.77 -2.42
CA ARG A 132 16.22 -12.44 -2.37
C ARG A 132 15.14 -12.30 -3.44
N ALA A 133 14.54 -13.41 -3.85
CA ALA A 133 13.60 -13.46 -4.94
C ALA A 133 12.27 -12.82 -4.52
N TYR A 134 11.72 -12.00 -5.41
CA TYR A 134 10.43 -11.36 -5.21
C TYR A 134 9.32 -12.42 -5.17
N ARG A 135 8.34 -12.26 -4.26
CA ARG A 135 7.29 -13.24 -3.91
C ARG A 135 7.77 -14.55 -3.28
N THR A 136 9.08 -14.69 -3.04
CA THR A 136 9.64 -15.85 -2.31
C THR A 136 10.18 -15.42 -0.96
N ASN A 137 10.95 -14.33 -0.95
CA ASN A 137 11.63 -13.84 0.25
C ASN A 137 11.00 -12.56 0.81
N TRP A 138 10.30 -11.82 -0.04
CA TRP A 138 9.61 -10.58 0.28
C TRP A 138 8.58 -10.28 -0.81
N ASP A 139 7.53 -9.55 -0.45
CA ASP A 139 6.47 -9.11 -1.34
C ASP A 139 6.12 -7.62 -1.14
N ILE A 140 5.23 -7.11 -1.97
CA ILE A 140 4.61 -5.81 -1.79
C ILE A 140 3.79 -5.80 -0.49
N GLY A 141 3.89 -4.71 0.27
CA GLY A 141 3.26 -4.56 1.59
C GLY A 141 4.17 -4.92 2.76
N ASP A 142 5.29 -5.60 2.53
CA ASP A 142 6.22 -6.00 3.60
C ASP A 142 6.98 -4.82 4.20
N LEU A 143 7.27 -4.92 5.51
CA LEU A 143 8.14 -4.01 6.24
C LEU A 143 9.58 -4.53 6.14
N VAL A 144 10.48 -3.73 5.59
CA VAL A 144 11.88 -4.11 5.34
C VAL A 144 12.82 -3.03 5.85
N THR A 145 14.09 -3.37 6.05
CA THR A 145 15.10 -2.38 6.44
C THR A 145 15.84 -1.85 5.21
N LEU A 146 15.82 -0.53 5.02
CA LEU A 146 16.65 0.20 4.07
C LEU A 146 17.93 0.69 4.75
N GLU A 147 19.09 0.23 4.27
CA GLU A 147 20.41 0.67 4.68
C GLU A 147 20.95 1.73 3.72
N ILE A 148 21.11 2.96 4.19
CA ILE A 148 21.75 4.05 3.45
C ILE A 148 23.24 4.04 3.78
N SER A 149 24.01 3.20 3.06
CA SER A 149 25.42 2.93 3.37
C SER A 149 26.33 4.17 3.35
N SER A 150 25.95 5.22 2.63
CA SER A 150 26.70 6.49 2.63
C SER A 150 26.60 7.26 3.96
N LEU A 151 25.54 7.02 4.73
CA LEU A 151 25.22 7.69 5.99
C LEU A 151 25.29 6.77 7.22
N ASP A 152 25.56 5.47 7.04
CA ASP A 152 25.49 4.47 8.13
C ASP A 152 24.13 4.52 8.86
N LEU A 153 23.07 4.69 8.08
CA LEU A 153 21.70 4.86 8.57
C LEU A 153 20.84 3.67 8.12
N GLN A 154 20.03 3.15 9.04
CA GLN A 154 19.01 2.14 8.76
C GLN A 154 17.63 2.73 9.04
N LEU A 155 16.69 2.49 8.12
CA LEU A 155 15.30 2.92 8.21
C LEU A 155 14.40 1.72 7.93
N ASP A 156 13.38 1.50 8.73
CA ASP A 156 12.36 0.51 8.44
C ASP A 156 11.28 1.16 7.59
N VAL A 157 10.98 0.55 6.45
CA VAL A 157 10.17 1.12 5.38
C VAL A 157 9.27 0.04 4.79
N THR A 158 8.07 0.44 4.38
CA THR A 158 7.11 -0.48 3.76
C THR A 158 7.26 -0.46 2.24
N ILE A 159 7.22 -1.62 1.60
CA ILE A 159 7.24 -1.73 0.14
C ILE A 159 5.85 -1.38 -0.42
N MET A 160 5.73 -0.23 -1.10
CA MET A 160 4.46 0.27 -1.63
C MET A 160 4.19 -0.14 -3.07
N GLN A 161 5.24 -0.37 -3.86
CA GLN A 161 5.10 -0.75 -5.26
C GLN A 161 6.29 -1.57 -5.69
N VAL A 162 6.04 -2.58 -6.52
CA VAL A 162 7.09 -3.35 -7.18
C VAL A 162 6.88 -3.27 -8.69
N ARG A 163 7.89 -2.75 -9.39
CA ARG A 163 7.95 -2.77 -10.85
C ARG A 163 8.97 -3.79 -11.28
N ARG A 164 8.54 -4.68 -12.17
CA ARG A 164 9.38 -5.72 -12.77
C ARG A 164 9.69 -5.37 -14.22
N VAL A 165 10.94 -5.54 -14.63
CA VAL A 165 11.38 -5.31 -16.02
C VAL A 165 12.02 -6.59 -16.56
N LEU A 166 11.27 -7.25 -17.44
CA LEU A 166 11.72 -8.45 -18.14
C LEU A 166 12.37 -8.07 -19.48
N VAL A 167 13.66 -8.36 -19.62
CA VAL A 167 14.38 -8.22 -20.88
C VAL A 167 14.94 -9.59 -21.29
N PRO A 168 14.60 -10.11 -22.48
CA PRO A 168 15.12 -11.39 -22.95
C PRO A 168 16.65 -11.48 -22.85
N GLY A 169 17.15 -12.55 -22.24
CA GLY A 169 18.58 -12.79 -22.07
C GLY A 169 19.26 -11.97 -20.97
N LYS A 170 18.50 -11.23 -20.16
CA LYS A 170 19.02 -10.52 -18.97
C LYS A 170 18.32 -11.01 -17.70
N PRO A 171 18.99 -10.91 -16.54
CA PRO A 171 18.32 -11.05 -15.25
C PRO A 171 17.17 -10.05 -15.16
N GLU A 172 16.08 -10.50 -14.55
CA GLU A 172 14.95 -9.65 -14.24
C GLU A 172 15.36 -8.57 -13.25
N GLN A 173 15.04 -7.32 -13.60
CA GLN A 173 15.29 -6.17 -12.73
C GLN A 173 14.02 -5.81 -11.99
N VAL A 174 14.18 -5.59 -10.69
CA VAL A 174 13.10 -5.18 -9.81
C VAL A 174 13.37 -3.76 -9.33
N THR A 175 12.35 -2.92 -9.35
CA THR A 175 12.37 -1.58 -8.76
C THR A 175 11.28 -1.50 -7.73
N VAL A 176 11.65 -1.17 -6.49
CA VAL A 176 10.71 -0.96 -5.40
C VAL A 176 10.45 0.53 -5.22
N SER A 177 9.22 0.89 -4.88
CA SER A 177 8.89 2.19 -4.31
C SER A 177 8.52 1.97 -2.86
N LEU A 178 9.09 2.79 -1.98
CA LEU A 178 8.93 2.69 -0.54
C LEU A 178 7.89 3.71 -0.06
N ASP A 179 7.40 3.52 1.15
CA ASP A 179 6.53 4.47 1.82
C ASP A 179 7.23 5.80 2.12
N THR A 180 6.44 6.77 2.58
CA THR A 180 6.98 8.09 2.93
C THR A 180 7.65 8.00 4.29
N PRO A 181 8.90 8.48 4.44
CA PRO A 181 9.58 8.49 5.73
C PRO A 181 8.77 9.24 6.79
N THR A 182 8.79 8.74 8.02
CA THR A 182 8.17 9.42 9.16
C THR A 182 8.96 10.68 9.56
N ALA A 183 8.37 11.52 10.41
CA ALA A 183 9.07 12.68 10.96
C ALA A 183 10.36 12.26 11.71
N ASP A 184 10.31 11.14 12.42
CA ASP A 184 11.46 10.59 13.15
C ASP A 184 12.55 10.11 12.18
N ASP A 185 12.17 9.47 11.07
CA ASP A 185 13.13 9.05 10.03
C ASP A 185 13.84 10.25 9.41
N LEU A 186 13.10 11.35 9.17
CA LEU A 186 13.67 12.59 8.65
C LEU A 186 14.62 13.26 9.66
N GLU A 187 14.34 13.15 10.96
CA GLU A 187 15.25 13.63 12.00
C GLU A 187 16.54 12.81 12.05
N ARG A 188 16.43 11.48 12.06
CA ARG A 188 17.61 10.58 12.00
C ARG A 188 18.45 10.82 10.75
N PHE A 189 17.80 11.02 9.61
CA PHE A 189 18.47 11.33 8.35
C PHE A 189 19.25 12.65 8.42
N ARG A 190 18.64 13.70 8.99
CA ARG A 190 19.28 15.00 9.19
C ARG A 190 20.52 14.85 10.07
N ASP A 191 20.39 14.16 11.19
CA ASP A 191 21.48 13.98 12.14
C ASP A 191 22.64 13.19 11.52
N ALA A 192 22.34 12.14 10.76
CA ALA A 192 23.35 11.35 10.04
C ALA A 192 24.13 12.19 9.03
N ILE A 193 23.47 13.08 8.28
CA ILE A 193 24.13 14.01 7.37
C ILE A 193 25.05 14.98 8.13
N VAL A 194 24.57 15.54 9.24
CA VAL A 194 25.34 16.49 10.05
C VAL A 194 26.60 15.83 10.60
N GLU A 195 26.48 14.63 11.17
CA GLU A 195 27.62 13.89 11.71
C GLU A 195 28.63 13.51 10.63
N ARG A 196 28.16 13.05 9.46
CA ARG A 196 29.04 12.78 8.33
C ARG A 196 29.77 14.03 7.85
N GLY A 197 29.08 15.18 7.80
CA GLY A 197 29.68 16.47 7.46
C GLY A 197 30.75 16.91 8.46
N LYS A 198 30.50 16.74 9.76
CA LYS A 198 31.49 17.00 10.82
C LYS A 198 32.73 16.11 10.65
N ALA A 199 32.53 14.82 10.47
CA ALA A 199 33.61 13.85 10.29
C ALA A 199 34.49 14.19 9.07
N ASN A 200 33.88 14.52 7.92
CA ASN A 200 34.62 14.90 6.72
C ASN A 200 35.41 16.21 6.92
N THR A 201 34.85 17.17 7.63
CA THR A 201 35.52 18.44 7.93
C THR A 201 36.73 18.23 8.85
N LEU A 202 36.60 17.34 9.83
CA LEU A 202 37.71 16.97 10.71
C LEU A 202 38.82 16.23 9.94
N ALA A 203 38.45 15.28 9.08
CA ALA A 203 39.41 14.55 8.24
C ALA A 203 40.16 15.47 7.27
N ALA A 204 39.51 16.51 6.73
CA ALA A 204 40.15 17.48 5.83
C ALA A 204 41.13 18.44 6.55
N ARG A 205 41.10 18.48 7.88
CA ARG A 205 41.99 19.32 8.72
C ARG A 205 43.16 18.54 9.32
N ALA A 206 43.18 17.22 9.18
CA ALA A 206 44.25 16.33 9.63
C ALA A 206 45.29 16.12 8.51
#